data_AF-A0A7Y0DYF1-F1
#
_entry.id   AF-A0A7Y0DYF1-F1
#
_cell.length_a   1.000
_cell.length_b   1.000
_cell.length_c   1.000
_cell.angle_alpha   90.00
_cell.angle_beta   90.00
_cell.angle_gamma   90.00
#
_symmetry.space_group_name_H-M   'P 1'
#
loop_
_entity.id
_entity.type
_entity.pdbx_description
1 polymer ?
#
loop_
_entity_poly.entity_id
_entity_poly.type
_entity_poly.pdbx_seq_one_letter_code
_entity_poly.pdbx_strand_id
1 'polypeptide(L)'
;MSGLGLNFPQWQIEKWKSTMAIRGKHPDSPNLRLITGTHRKDRHGEISATKASVRSARKSFGNLEQPEGLKGEALKAWKKFIAPAGWLDGSREPSAIAFCELWSEFRSNPSEFLASKHAQLRGYMADLGITDERNRPVREEDERDEFFDD
;
A
#
# COMPACT_ATOMS: atom_id res chain seq x y z
N MET A 1 -32.22 -4.17 -48.46
CA MET A 1 -31.66 -4.45 -47.12
C MET A 1 -30.43 -3.58 -46.96
N SER A 2 -30.60 -2.38 -46.43
CA SER A 2 -29.53 -1.37 -46.33
C SER A 2 -29.20 -1.19 -44.85
N GLY A 3 -28.00 -1.62 -44.46
CA GLY A 3 -27.49 -1.50 -43.10
C GLY A 3 -27.21 -0.03 -42.76
N LEU A 4 -27.84 0.45 -41.69
CA LEU A 4 -27.54 1.75 -41.08
C LEU A 4 -26.22 1.65 -40.31
N GLY A 5 -25.12 1.94 -40.99
CA GLY A 5 -23.84 2.22 -40.35
C GLY A 5 -23.91 3.57 -39.65
N LEU A 6 -23.99 3.55 -38.31
CA LEU A 6 -23.85 4.75 -37.48
C LEU A 6 -22.42 5.30 -37.63
N ASN A 7 -22.26 6.26 -38.52
CA ASN A 7 -21.01 6.97 -38.76
C ASN A 7 -20.84 8.03 -37.65
N PHE A 8 -20.13 7.65 -36.58
CA PHE A 8 -19.83 8.58 -35.49
C PHE A 8 -18.74 9.57 -35.91
N PRO A 9 -18.98 10.89 -35.85
CA PRO A 9 -18.02 11.89 -36.27
C PRO A 9 -16.78 11.91 -35.36
N GLN A 10 -15.60 12.07 -35.95
CA GLN A 10 -14.28 11.89 -35.33
C GLN A 10 -14.03 12.75 -34.08
N TRP A 11 -14.71 13.90 -33.95
CA TRP A 11 -14.64 14.74 -32.76
C TRP A 11 -15.24 14.09 -31.50
N GLN A 12 -16.16 13.12 -31.65
CA GLN A 12 -16.64 12.33 -30.51
C GLN A 12 -15.60 11.32 -30.04
N ILE A 13 -14.73 10.79 -30.91
CA ILE A 13 -13.70 9.80 -30.53
C ILE A 13 -12.55 10.47 -29.74
N GLU A 14 -12.19 11.71 -30.09
CA GLU A 14 -11.16 12.47 -29.37
C GLU A 14 -11.58 12.87 -27.96
N LYS A 15 -12.88 13.09 -27.73
CA LYS A 15 -13.42 13.37 -26.40
C LYS A 15 -13.29 12.18 -25.42
N TRP A 16 -13.18 10.95 -25.94
CA TRP A 16 -13.00 9.73 -25.14
C TRP A 16 -11.53 9.34 -24.92
N LYS A 17 -10.60 9.87 -25.72
CA LYS A 17 -9.15 9.62 -25.53
C LYS A 17 -8.54 10.37 -24.35
N SER A 18 -9.18 11.43 -23.87
CA SER A 18 -8.64 12.29 -22.79
C SER A 18 -9.14 11.93 -21.38
N THR A 19 -9.82 10.79 -21.21
CA THR A 19 -10.28 10.31 -19.90
C THR A 19 -9.37 9.20 -19.37
N MET A 20 -8.05 9.38 -19.41
CA MET A 20 -7.23 8.71 -18.40
C MET A 20 -7.64 9.37 -17.08
N ALA A 21 -8.46 8.66 -16.30
CA ALA A 21 -8.88 9.09 -14.99
C ALA A 21 -7.64 9.44 -14.18
N ILE A 22 -7.33 10.74 -14.08
CA ILE A 22 -6.54 11.28 -12.99
C ILE A 22 -7.31 10.81 -11.77
N ARG A 23 -6.82 9.73 -11.13
CA ARG A 23 -7.44 9.20 -9.92
C ARG A 23 -7.39 10.36 -8.94
N GLY A 24 -8.55 11.01 -8.75
CA GLY A 24 -8.71 11.99 -7.69
C GLY A 24 -8.25 11.35 -6.39
N LYS A 25 -7.72 12.17 -5.47
CA LYS A 25 -7.22 11.67 -4.18
C LYS A 25 -8.25 10.69 -3.60
N HIS A 26 -7.80 9.47 -3.30
CA HIS A 26 -8.68 8.46 -2.73
C HIS A 26 -9.36 9.04 -1.49
N PRO A 27 -10.68 8.82 -1.32
CA PRO A 27 -11.39 9.33 -0.17
C PRO A 27 -10.71 8.84 1.10
N ASP A 28 -10.44 9.76 2.04
CA ASP A 28 -9.72 9.44 3.26
C ASP A 28 -10.46 8.32 4.01
N SER A 29 -9.71 7.37 4.59
CA SER A 29 -10.32 6.25 5.31
C SER A 29 -11.10 6.74 6.54
N PRO A 30 -12.12 6.01 7.01
CA PRO A 30 -12.89 6.41 8.18
C PRO A 30 -12.02 6.66 9.42
N ASN A 31 -10.96 5.86 9.59
CA ASN A 31 -9.99 6.04 10.67
C ASN A 31 -9.17 7.33 10.48
N LEU A 32 -8.71 7.59 9.26
CA LEU A 32 -7.94 8.79 8.95
C LEU A 32 -8.76 10.07 9.15
N ARG A 33 -10.07 10.05 8.85
CA ARG A 33 -10.97 11.18 9.11
C ARG A 33 -11.18 11.45 10.60
N LEU A 34 -11.22 10.41 11.42
CA LEU A 34 -11.30 10.54 12.88
C LEU A 34 -10.04 11.18 13.46
N ILE A 35 -8.86 10.81 12.95
CA ILE A 35 -7.57 11.32 13.42
C ILE A 35 -7.31 12.75 12.92
N THR A 36 -7.63 13.04 11.65
CA THR A 36 -7.41 14.36 11.03
C THR A 36 -8.49 15.39 11.37
N GLY A 37 -9.52 15.02 12.13
CA GLY A 37 -10.63 15.90 12.49
C GLY A 37 -11.58 16.25 11.33
N THR A 38 -11.42 15.61 10.17
CA THR A 38 -12.29 15.83 9.00
C THR A 38 -13.59 15.00 9.03
N HIS A 39 -13.83 14.27 10.13
CA HIS A 39 -15.07 13.55 10.36
C HIS A 39 -16.25 14.52 10.55
N ARG A 40 -17.28 14.39 9.73
CA ARG A 40 -18.54 15.14 9.84
C ARG A 40 -19.71 14.19 10.10
N LYS A 41 -20.43 14.42 11.21
CA LYS A 41 -21.51 13.54 11.69
C LYS A 41 -22.67 13.39 10.69
N ASP A 42 -23.00 14.47 9.97
CA ASP A 42 -24.04 14.53 8.95
C ASP A 42 -23.73 13.68 7.71
N ARG A 43 -22.46 13.54 7.35
CA ARG A 43 -22.02 12.82 6.14
C ARG A 43 -21.45 11.43 6.41
N HIS A 44 -20.98 11.16 7.63
CA HIS A 44 -20.19 9.96 7.95
C HIS A 44 -20.77 9.16 9.12
N GLY A 45 -21.95 9.54 9.62
CA GLY A 45 -22.62 8.87 10.72
C GLY A 45 -22.03 9.24 12.08
N GLU A 46 -22.40 8.51 13.12
CA GLU A 46 -21.91 8.80 14.48
C GLU A 46 -20.45 8.34 14.68
N ILE A 47 -19.65 9.14 15.39
CA ILE A 47 -18.24 8.84 15.69
C ILE A 47 -18.10 7.49 16.41
N SER A 48 -19.03 7.17 17.31
CA SER A 48 -19.09 5.89 18.02
C SER A 48 -19.21 4.70 17.06
N ALA A 49 -20.11 4.79 16.08
CA ALA A 49 -20.34 3.80 15.05
C ALA A 49 -19.14 3.68 14.10
N THR A 50 -18.52 4.80 13.71
CA THR A 50 -17.30 4.78 12.89
C THR A 50 -16.14 4.10 13.63
N LYS A 51 -15.93 4.41 14.92
CA LYS A 51 -14.91 3.74 15.75
C LYS A 51 -15.21 2.26 15.95
N ALA A 52 -16.48 1.88 16.09
CA ALA A 52 -16.89 0.48 16.18
C ALA A 52 -16.58 -0.29 14.88
N SER A 53 -16.88 0.30 13.72
CA SER A 53 -16.61 -0.29 12.41
C SER A 53 -15.10 -0.47 12.13
N VAL A 54 -14.27 0.53 12.49
CA VAL A 54 -12.81 0.41 12.36
C VAL A 54 -12.26 -0.71 13.26
N ARG A 55 -12.81 -0.84 14.48
CA ARG A 55 -12.41 -1.91 15.41
C ARG A 55 -12.89 -3.30 14.96
N SER A 56 -14.10 -3.41 14.40
CA SER A 56 -14.59 -4.69 13.88
C SER A 56 -13.81 -5.15 12.67
N ALA A 57 -13.45 -4.24 11.75
CA ALA A 57 -12.62 -4.55 10.60
C ALA A 57 -11.26 -5.13 11.03
N ARG A 58 -10.59 -4.49 12.01
CA ARG A 58 -9.33 -5.00 12.56
C ARG A 58 -9.46 -6.38 13.22
N LYS A 59 -10.62 -6.66 13.84
CA LYS A 59 -10.90 -7.99 14.44
C LYS A 59 -11.18 -9.06 13.39
N SER A 60 -11.79 -8.71 12.25
CA SER A 60 -12.15 -9.67 11.19
C SER A 60 -10.96 -10.23 10.44
N PHE A 61 -9.93 -9.41 10.19
CA PHE A 61 -8.75 -9.83 9.42
C PHE A 61 -7.64 -10.45 10.27
N GLY A 62 -7.67 -10.29 11.59
CA GLY A 62 -6.66 -10.84 12.48
C GLY A 62 -5.30 -10.17 12.36
N ASN A 63 -4.32 -10.72 13.09
CA ASN A 63 -2.94 -10.26 13.03
C ASN A 63 -2.26 -10.80 11.78
N LEU A 64 -1.29 -10.05 11.27
CA LEU A 64 -0.45 -10.51 10.18
C LEU A 64 0.58 -11.52 10.71
N GLU A 65 0.45 -12.78 10.31
CA GLU A 65 1.37 -13.86 10.68
C GLU A 65 2.34 -14.19 9.55
N GLN A 66 3.53 -14.69 9.93
CA GLN A 66 4.53 -15.08 8.94
C GLN A 66 4.12 -16.39 8.26
N PRO A 67 4.15 -16.47 6.91
CA PRO A 67 3.88 -17.73 6.21
C PRO A 67 4.98 -18.75 6.48
N GLU A 68 4.58 -20.00 6.75
CA GLU A 68 5.52 -21.12 7.00
C GLU A 68 6.40 -21.47 5.79
N GLY A 69 5.93 -21.17 4.56
CA GLY A 69 6.63 -21.48 3.32
C GLY A 69 7.76 -20.52 2.93
N LEU A 70 7.90 -19.39 3.64
CA LEU A 70 8.74 -18.27 3.21
C LEU A 70 10.21 -18.50 3.61
N LYS A 71 11.13 -18.49 2.64
CA LYS A 71 12.54 -18.91 2.82
C LYS A 71 13.52 -17.92 2.19
N GLY A 72 14.81 -18.06 2.54
CA GLY A 72 15.89 -17.32 1.89
C GLY A 72 15.82 -15.80 2.05
N GLU A 73 16.04 -15.06 0.95
CA GLU A 73 15.99 -13.59 0.93
C GLU A 73 14.59 -13.04 1.18
N ALA A 74 13.53 -13.76 0.78
CA ALA A 74 12.16 -13.39 1.11
C ALA A 74 11.96 -13.35 2.64
N LEU A 75 12.51 -14.32 3.38
CA LEU A 75 12.37 -14.39 4.83
C LEU A 75 13.10 -13.23 5.52
N LYS A 76 14.27 -12.85 4.99
CA LYS A 76 14.99 -11.67 5.47
C LYS A 76 14.19 -10.40 5.23
N ALA A 77 13.53 -10.29 4.06
CA ALA A 77 12.65 -9.16 3.76
C ALA A 77 11.46 -9.10 4.74
N TRP A 78 10.83 -10.24 5.03
CA TRP A 78 9.75 -10.33 6.00
C TRP A 78 10.18 -9.82 7.38
N LYS A 79 11.29 -10.35 7.90
CA LYS A 79 11.83 -9.95 9.22
C LYS A 79 12.24 -8.47 9.27
N LYS A 80 12.73 -7.93 8.15
CA LYS A 80 13.21 -6.54 8.09
C LYS A 80 12.09 -5.52 7.93
N PHE A 81 11.08 -5.82 7.11
CA PHE A 81 10.08 -4.83 6.70
C PHE A 81 8.67 -5.10 7.22
N ILE A 82 8.30 -6.38 7.38
CA ILE A 82 6.93 -6.78 7.72
C ILE A 82 6.79 -7.06 9.22
N ALA A 83 7.71 -7.80 9.82
CA ALA A 83 7.69 -8.13 11.23
C ALA A 83 7.66 -6.90 12.18
N PRO A 84 8.45 -5.82 11.97
CA PRO A 84 8.36 -4.63 12.81
C PRO A 84 7.11 -3.79 12.53
N ALA A 85 6.37 -4.08 11.46
CA ALA A 85 5.24 -3.27 11.01
C ALA A 85 3.95 -3.64 11.76
N GLY A 86 3.90 -3.30 13.07
CA GLY A 86 2.75 -3.58 13.95
C GLY A 86 1.44 -2.85 13.58
N TRP A 87 1.46 -1.99 12.55
CA TRP A 87 0.26 -1.37 11.97
C TRP A 87 -0.40 -2.23 10.89
N LEU A 88 0.27 -3.29 10.41
CA LEU A 88 -0.28 -4.21 9.41
C LEU A 88 -1.26 -5.20 10.06
N ASP A 89 -2.32 -5.52 9.33
CA ASP A 89 -3.28 -6.55 9.68
C ASP A 89 -3.30 -7.66 8.61
N GLY A 90 -4.02 -8.76 8.88
CA GLY A 90 -4.11 -9.89 7.94
C GLY A 90 -4.71 -9.54 6.57
N SER A 91 -5.38 -8.38 6.43
CA SER A 91 -5.90 -7.93 5.13
C SER A 91 -4.78 -7.65 4.11
N ARG A 92 -3.57 -7.38 4.60
CA ARG A 92 -2.39 -7.06 3.79
C ARG A 92 -1.45 -8.24 3.60
N GLU A 93 -1.83 -9.43 4.07
CA GLU A 93 -1.03 -10.65 3.93
C GLU A 93 -0.64 -10.96 2.48
N PRO A 94 -1.55 -10.92 1.48
CA PRO A 94 -1.17 -11.23 0.10
C PRO A 94 -0.15 -10.22 -0.47
N SER A 95 -0.29 -8.95 -0.12
CA SER A 95 0.63 -7.89 -0.53
C SER A 95 1.99 -8.02 0.16
N ALA A 96 2.02 -8.43 1.44
CA ALA A 96 3.25 -8.67 2.18
C ALA A 96 4.03 -9.86 1.62
N ILE A 97 3.34 -10.95 1.27
CA ILE A 97 3.97 -12.12 0.63
C ILE A 97 4.53 -11.75 -0.74
N ALA A 98 3.71 -11.11 -1.59
CA ALA A 98 4.14 -10.69 -2.92
C ALA A 98 5.36 -9.75 -2.87
N PHE A 99 5.39 -8.81 -1.92
CA PHE A 99 6.54 -7.96 -1.68
C PHE A 99 7.80 -8.77 -1.34
N CYS A 100 7.71 -9.75 -0.43
CA CYS A 100 8.86 -10.54 -0.01
C CYS A 100 9.43 -11.40 -1.14
N GLU A 101 8.57 -12.02 -1.94
CA GLU A 101 8.97 -12.78 -3.14
C GLU A 101 9.64 -11.89 -4.18
N LEU A 102 9.05 -10.73 -4.47
CA LEU A 102 9.59 -9.79 -5.44
C LEU A 102 10.92 -9.17 -4.97
N TRP A 103 11.08 -8.96 -3.66
CA TRP A 103 12.33 -8.54 -3.05
C TRP A 103 13.42 -9.62 -3.18
N SER A 104 13.04 -10.88 -2.97
CA SER A 104 13.95 -12.03 -3.18
C SER A 104 14.45 -12.07 -4.63
N GLU A 105 13.55 -11.88 -5.60
CA GLU A 105 13.91 -11.83 -7.02
C GLU A 105 14.89 -10.68 -7.33
N PHE A 106 14.57 -9.47 -6.85
CA PHE A 106 15.44 -8.30 -7.02
C PHE A 106 16.84 -8.48 -6.44
N ARG A 107 16.94 -9.14 -5.27
CA ARG A 107 18.23 -9.44 -4.64
C ARG A 107 19.01 -10.53 -5.36
N SER A 108 18.31 -11.47 -5.99
CA SER A 108 18.92 -12.60 -6.70
C SER A 108 19.56 -12.16 -8.02
N ASN A 109 18.87 -11.32 -8.81
CA ASN A 109 19.40 -10.81 -10.07
C ASN A 109 18.92 -9.36 -10.34
N PRO A 110 19.60 -8.35 -9.77
CA PRO A 110 19.17 -6.95 -9.92
C PRO A 110 19.34 -6.43 -11.35
N SER A 111 20.29 -6.96 -12.13
CA SER A 111 20.55 -6.53 -13.51
C SER A 111 19.45 -6.91 -14.49
N GLU A 112 18.77 -8.04 -14.27
CA GLU A 112 17.68 -8.50 -15.13
C GLU A 112 16.29 -8.09 -14.61
N PHE A 113 16.25 -7.33 -13.52
CA PHE A 113 14.99 -6.96 -12.91
C PHE A 113 14.25 -5.93 -13.77
N LEU A 114 13.14 -6.37 -14.36
CA LEU A 114 12.37 -5.55 -15.30
C LEU A 114 11.83 -4.28 -14.65
N ALA A 115 11.77 -3.19 -15.43
CA ALA A 115 11.21 -1.91 -14.99
C ALA A 115 9.76 -2.03 -14.47
N SER A 116 8.97 -2.94 -15.04
CA SER A 116 7.62 -3.25 -14.55
C SER A 116 7.62 -3.84 -13.14
N LYS A 117 8.57 -4.73 -12.82
CA LYS A 117 8.72 -5.30 -11.48
C LYS A 117 9.24 -4.28 -10.48
N HIS A 118 10.11 -3.36 -10.90
CA HIS A 118 10.46 -2.19 -10.08
C HIS A 118 9.24 -1.33 -9.71
N ALA A 119 8.33 -1.11 -10.67
CA ALA A 119 7.09 -0.39 -10.39
C ALA A 119 6.18 -1.16 -9.43
N GLN A 120 6.05 -2.49 -9.59
CA GLN A 120 5.29 -3.35 -8.68
C GLN A 120 5.88 -3.34 -7.26
N LEU A 121 7.21 -3.44 -7.12
CA LEU A 121 7.87 -3.40 -5.83
C LEU A 121 7.58 -2.09 -5.08
N ARG A 122 7.68 -0.96 -5.77
CA ARG A 122 7.33 0.36 -5.21
C ARG A 122 5.85 0.47 -4.87
N GLY A 123 4.97 -0.12 -5.68
CA GLY A 123 3.54 -0.21 -5.40
C GLY A 123 3.26 -0.94 -4.10
N TYR A 124 3.82 -2.14 -3.92
CA TYR A 124 3.66 -2.90 -2.69
C TYR A 124 4.26 -2.19 -1.47
N MET A 125 5.40 -1.53 -1.61
CA MET A 125 5.98 -0.72 -0.53
C MET A 125 5.04 0.41 -0.08
N ALA A 126 4.38 1.08 -1.03
CA ALA A 126 3.42 2.13 -0.75
C ALA A 126 2.14 1.58 -0.11
N ASP A 127 1.61 0.46 -0.63
CA ASP A 127 0.40 -0.18 -0.12
C ASP A 127 0.58 -0.69 1.32
N LEU A 128 1.75 -1.25 1.62
CA LEU A 128 2.12 -1.68 2.96
C LEU A 128 2.47 -0.49 3.88
N GLY A 129 2.68 0.70 3.32
CA GLY A 129 3.05 1.89 4.07
C GLY A 129 4.45 1.80 4.69
N ILE A 130 5.34 0.98 4.11
CA ILE A 130 6.73 0.81 4.55
C ILE A 130 7.53 2.09 4.31
N THR A 131 7.19 2.82 3.24
CA THR A 131 7.82 4.10 2.88
C THR A 131 7.17 5.31 3.53
N ASP A 132 6.08 5.14 4.29
CA ASP A 132 5.40 6.22 4.99
C ASP A 132 6.17 6.60 6.25
N GLU A 133 6.60 7.87 6.34
CA GLU A 133 7.34 8.42 7.48
C GLU A 133 6.58 8.28 8.79
N ARG A 134 5.25 8.29 8.75
CA ARG A 134 4.39 8.15 9.93
C ARG A 134 4.46 6.77 10.57
N ASN A 135 4.87 5.77 9.80
CA ASN A 135 4.98 4.39 10.23
C ASN A 135 6.43 4.01 10.56
N ARG A 136 7.41 4.92 10.41
CA ARG A 136 8.78 4.61 10.82
C ARG A 136 8.82 4.46 12.35
N PRO A 137 9.36 3.35 12.89
CA PRO A 137 9.67 3.31 14.31
C PRO A 137 10.62 4.47 14.61
N VAL A 138 10.34 5.22 15.67
CA VAL A 138 11.30 6.20 16.21
C VAL A 138 12.52 5.38 16.58
N ARG A 139 13.57 5.51 15.77
CA ARG A 139 14.84 4.82 16.00
C ARG A 139 15.43 5.50 17.22
N GLU A 140 15.53 4.78 18.35
CA GLU A 140 16.40 5.23 19.43
C GLU A 140 17.80 5.36 18.82
N GLU A 141 18.32 6.59 18.77
CA GLU A 141 19.67 6.89 18.34
C GLU A 141 20.63 6.20 19.32
N ASP A 142 21.26 5.12 18.89
CA ASP A 142 22.35 4.50 19.63
C ASP A 142 23.41 3.99 18.67
N GLU A 143 24.07 4.91 17.97
CA GLU A 143 25.47 4.74 17.58
C GLU A 143 26.13 6.12 17.75
N ARG A 144 26.81 6.32 18.88
CA ARG A 144 27.79 7.40 19.02
C ARG A 144 28.83 7.19 17.93
N ASP A 145 28.95 8.16 17.03
CA ASP A 145 29.94 8.14 15.96
C ASP A 145 31.35 8.02 16.56
N GLU A 146 32.05 6.92 16.29
CA GLU A 146 33.47 6.71 16.60
C GLU A 146 34.40 7.72 15.89
N PHE A 147 33.83 8.66 15.12
CA PHE A 147 34.55 9.62 14.28
C PHE A 147 34.76 10.99 14.95
N PHE A 148 34.18 11.24 16.13
CA PHE A 148 34.31 12.51 16.86
C PHE A 148 34.99 12.36 18.24
N ASP A 149 35.89 11.38 18.39
CA ASP A 149 36.84 11.30 19.50
C ASP A 149 38.25 11.68 18.99
N ASP A 150 38.51 12.98 18.81
CA ASP A 150 39.85 13.60 18.81
C ASP A 150 39.78 14.97 19.52
#